data_AF-X6DJM4-F1
#
_entry.id   AF-X6DJM4-F1
#
_cell.length_a   1.000
_cell.length_b   1.000
_cell.length_c   1.000
_cell.angle_alpha   90.00
_cell.angle_beta   90.00
_cell.angle_gamma   90.00
#
_symmetry.space_group_name_H-M   'P 1'
#
loop_
_entity.id
_entity.type
_entity.pdbx_description
1 polymer ?
#
loop_
_entity_poly.entity_id
_entity_poly.type
_entity_poly.pdbx_seq_one_letter_code
_entity_poly.pdbx_strand_id
1 'polypeptide(L)'
;MAVLFLSALLAACTVVVDDGPRPRPRPPRPEPQFCTKQYEPVCARRGGDRQTFANACLADRAGYRIVRDGPCRDGGGGGGGGGGGGEEQTFCTREYAPVCARRHGEMRSFPNACEARAADYRVVGDGPC
;
A
#
# COMPACT_ATOMS: atom_id res chain seq x y z
N MET A 1 59.61 11.35 -36.85
CA MET A 1 58.87 10.08 -36.68
C MET A 1 58.34 10.04 -35.24
N ALA A 2 57.06 9.72 -35.11
CA ALA A 2 56.16 10.01 -33.99
C ALA A 2 56.64 9.58 -32.59
N VAL A 3 56.53 10.48 -31.61
CA VAL A 3 56.40 10.13 -30.20
C VAL A 3 54.92 10.33 -29.86
N LEU A 4 54.18 9.22 -29.81
CA LEU A 4 52.75 9.21 -29.51
C LEU A 4 52.56 9.62 -28.05
N PHE A 5 52.04 10.83 -27.85
CA PHE A 5 51.65 11.37 -26.55
C PHE A 5 50.53 10.51 -25.95
N LEU A 6 50.94 9.58 -25.09
CA LEU A 6 50.05 8.79 -24.26
C LEU A 6 49.42 9.70 -23.20
N SER A 7 48.12 9.49 -22.99
CA SER A 7 47.38 9.76 -21.75
C SER A 7 47.25 11.21 -21.27
N ALA A 8 46.18 11.88 -21.71
CA ALA A 8 45.47 12.86 -20.88
C ALA A 8 43.97 12.91 -21.25
N LEU A 9 43.31 11.75 -21.33
CA LEU A 9 41.84 11.66 -21.32
C LEU A 9 41.36 11.52 -19.87
N LEU A 10 41.64 12.51 -19.02
CA LEU A 10 40.89 12.69 -17.77
C LEU A 10 39.66 13.54 -18.10
N ALA A 11 38.76 12.94 -18.88
CA ALA A 11 37.40 13.44 -19.03
C ALA A 11 36.75 13.34 -17.64
N ALA A 12 36.71 14.46 -16.92
CA ALA A 12 36.00 14.55 -15.67
C ALA A 12 34.51 14.34 -15.93
N CYS A 13 34.00 13.16 -15.61
CA CYS A 13 32.57 12.89 -15.58
C CYS A 13 31.97 13.63 -14.37
N THR A 14 31.75 14.93 -14.48
CA THR A 14 30.91 15.64 -13.51
C THR A 14 29.49 15.15 -13.72
N VAL A 15 28.99 14.36 -12.78
CA VAL A 15 27.56 14.03 -12.72
C VAL A 15 26.81 15.34 -12.58
N VAL A 16 26.05 15.70 -13.62
CA VAL A 16 25.12 16.82 -13.52
C VAL A 16 24.00 16.33 -12.61
N VAL A 17 23.97 16.82 -11.38
CA VAL A 17 22.79 16.64 -10.52
C VAL A 17 21.71 17.53 -11.12
N ASP A 18 20.80 16.94 -11.90
CA ASP A 18 19.61 17.63 -12.39
C ASP A 18 18.68 17.86 -11.18
N ASP A 19 18.89 18.98 -10.50
CA ASP A 19 17.95 19.50 -9.51
C ASP A 19 16.69 19.95 -10.27
N GLY A 20 15.81 18.99 -10.52
CA GLY A 20 14.53 19.24 -11.16
C GLY A 20 13.75 20.39 -10.49
N PRO A 21 12.78 21.02 -11.20
CA PRO A 21 12.11 22.22 -10.72
C PRO A 21 11.51 22.03 -9.32
N ARG A 22 11.99 22.82 -8.35
CA ARG A 22 11.43 22.81 -6.99
C ARG A 22 9.92 23.09 -7.08
N PRO A 23 9.07 22.28 -6.41
CA PRO A 23 7.64 22.53 -6.39
C PRO A 23 7.37 23.95 -5.90
N ARG A 24 6.69 24.78 -6.71
CA ARG A 24 6.32 26.13 -6.29
C ARG A 24 5.50 26.05 -5.01
N PRO A 25 5.81 26.84 -3.96
CA PRO A 25 4.94 26.94 -2.79
C PRO A 25 3.56 27.36 -3.26
N ARG A 26 2.55 26.55 -2.95
CA ARG A 26 1.15 26.93 -3.25
C ARG A 26 0.76 28.01 -2.26
N PRO A 27 0.03 29.06 -2.68
CA PRO A 27 -0.54 30.03 -1.75
C PRO A 27 -1.33 29.30 -0.66
N PRO A 28 -1.27 29.78 0.60
CA PRO A 28 -2.02 29.19 1.70
C PRO A 28 -3.51 29.23 1.33
N ARG A 29 -4.14 28.05 1.34
CA ARG A 29 -5.60 28.00 1.26
C ARG A 29 -6.15 28.35 2.64
N PRO A 30 -7.25 29.12 2.72
CA PRO A 30 -7.92 29.36 4.00
C PRO A 30 -8.23 28.01 4.65
N GLU A 31 -7.67 27.76 5.84
CA GLU A 31 -7.95 26.53 6.58
C GLU A 31 -9.39 26.63 7.10
N PRO A 32 -10.26 25.66 6.78
CA PRO A 32 -11.60 25.67 7.32
C PRO A 32 -11.55 25.50 8.84
N GLN A 33 -12.03 26.52 9.57
CA GLN A 33 -12.08 26.50 11.04
C GLN A 33 -13.04 25.43 11.57
N PHE A 34 -14.05 25.05 10.77
CA PHE A 34 -15.06 24.06 11.10
C PHE A 34 -15.24 23.07 9.95
N CYS A 35 -15.32 21.78 10.29
CA CYS A 35 -15.67 20.71 9.35
C CYS A 35 -16.99 20.08 9.76
N THR A 36 -17.85 19.83 8.78
CA THR A 36 -19.05 19.02 8.97
C THR A 36 -18.65 17.57 9.27
N LYS A 37 -19.56 16.84 9.92
CA LYS A 37 -19.42 15.39 10.18
C LYS A 37 -19.91 14.54 8.99
N GLN A 38 -20.07 15.13 7.81
CA GLN A 38 -20.44 14.42 6.60
C GLN A 38 -19.33 13.43 6.21
N TYR A 39 -19.71 12.19 5.91
CA TYR A 39 -18.77 11.16 5.51
C TYR A 39 -18.75 11.03 3.99
N GLU A 40 -17.71 11.57 3.38
CA GLU A 40 -17.43 11.56 1.94
C GLU A 40 -15.93 11.31 1.76
N PRO A 41 -15.48 10.05 1.88
CA PRO A 41 -14.08 9.76 2.08
C PRO A 41 -13.25 10.21 0.88
N VAL A 42 -12.09 10.79 1.15
CA VAL A 42 -11.14 11.23 0.13
C VAL A 42 -9.75 10.69 0.41
N CYS A 43 -9.01 10.44 -0.65
CA CYS A 43 -7.63 10.04 -0.56
C CYS A 43 -6.73 11.25 -0.77
N ALA A 44 -5.95 11.60 0.24
CA ALA A 44 -5.11 12.80 0.22
C ALA A 44 -3.63 12.46 0.49
N ARG A 45 -2.71 13.32 0.04
CA ARG A 45 -1.27 13.15 0.19
C ARG A 45 -0.59 14.41 0.69
N ARG A 46 0.42 14.23 1.55
CA ARG A 46 1.34 15.28 2.00
C ARG A 46 2.77 14.74 1.90
N GLY A 47 3.59 15.32 1.01
CA GLY A 47 4.92 14.76 0.73
C GLY A 47 4.83 13.32 0.20
N GLY A 48 5.50 12.38 0.86
CA GLY A 48 5.43 10.94 0.58
C GLY A 48 4.23 10.23 1.21
N ASP A 49 3.53 10.85 2.17
CA ASP A 49 2.50 10.20 2.96
C ASP A 49 1.12 10.28 2.30
N ARG A 50 0.42 9.15 2.22
CA ARG A 50 -0.91 9.04 1.63
C ARG A 50 -1.90 8.49 2.66
N GLN A 51 -3.02 9.19 2.88
CA GLN A 51 -4.01 8.84 3.90
C GLN A 51 -5.45 9.10 3.45
N THR A 52 -6.36 8.24 3.91
CA THR A 52 -7.80 8.42 3.76
C THR A 52 -8.33 9.36 4.83
N PHE A 53 -9.05 10.40 4.41
CA PHE A 53 -9.78 11.29 5.31
C PHE A 53 -11.29 11.05 5.17
N ALA A 54 -12.03 11.18 6.27
CA ALA A 54 -13.48 10.99 6.29
C ALA A 54 -14.24 12.01 5.41
N ASN A 55 -13.66 13.19 5.17
CA ASN A 55 -14.12 14.14 4.16
C ASN A 55 -13.01 15.10 3.71
N ALA A 56 -13.29 15.86 2.65
CA ALA A 56 -12.38 16.86 2.08
C ALA A 56 -11.96 17.94 3.08
N CYS A 57 -12.88 18.41 3.92
CA CYS A 57 -12.58 19.43 4.91
C CYS A 57 -11.53 18.96 5.93
N LEU A 58 -11.64 17.72 6.40
CA LEU A 58 -10.67 17.13 7.32
C LEU A 58 -9.30 16.95 6.67
N ALA A 59 -9.24 16.62 5.38
CA ALA A 59 -7.99 16.55 4.63
C ALA A 59 -7.32 17.93 4.52
N ASP A 60 -8.09 18.96 4.17
CA ASP A 60 -7.59 20.33 4.04
C ASP A 60 -7.11 20.89 5.38
N ARG A 61 -7.86 20.69 6.47
CA ARG A 61 -7.47 21.10 7.83
C ARG A 61 -6.21 20.38 8.31
N ALA A 62 -5.97 19.16 7.84
CA ALA A 62 -4.74 18.41 8.15
C ALA A 62 -3.56 18.79 7.23
N GLY A 63 -3.75 19.70 6.28
CA GLY A 63 -2.73 20.11 5.31
C GLY A 63 -2.42 19.06 4.24
N TYR A 64 -3.33 18.10 4.02
CA TYR A 64 -3.20 17.09 2.98
C TYR A 64 -3.85 17.57 1.68
N ARG A 65 -3.25 17.18 0.55
CA ARG A 65 -3.80 17.48 -0.78
C ARG A 65 -4.61 16.29 -1.27
N ILE A 66 -5.90 16.49 -1.51
CA ILE A 66 -6.76 15.47 -2.12
C ILE A 66 -6.21 15.09 -3.50
N VAL A 67 -6.00 13.79 -3.70
CA VAL A 67 -5.49 13.18 -4.94
C VAL A 67 -6.63 12.51 -5.72
N ARG A 68 -7.63 11.97 -5.01
CA ARG A 68 -8.80 11.33 -5.60
C ARG A 68 -9.93 11.28 -4.58
N ASP A 69 -11.15 11.27 -5.08
CA ASP A 69 -12.33 10.87 -4.32
C ASP A 69 -12.26 9.38 -3.92
N GLY A 70 -12.93 9.06 -2.81
CA GLY A 70 -12.89 7.75 -2.18
C GLY A 70 -11.62 7.48 -1.39
N PRO A 71 -11.59 6.39 -0.60
CA PRO A 71 -10.44 6.03 0.24
C PRO A 71 -9.19 5.72 -0.60
N CYS A 72 -8.02 5.83 0.02
CA CYS A 72 -6.76 5.41 -0.61
C CYS A 72 -6.76 3.90 -0.83
N ARG A 73 -6.23 3.47 -1.99
CA ARG A 73 -6.17 2.04 -2.36
C ARG A 73 -5.04 1.29 -1.64
N ASP A 74 -4.09 2.01 -1.05
CA ASP A 74 -2.77 1.46 -0.70
C ASP A 74 -2.32 1.75 0.75
N GLY A 75 -3.22 2.17 1.65
CA GLY A 75 -2.85 2.49 3.03
C GLY A 75 -4.08 2.55 3.93
N GLY A 76 -4.12 1.64 4.90
CA GLY A 76 -5.30 1.28 5.69
C GLY A 76 -6.04 2.46 6.30
N GLY A 77 -7.33 2.50 6.02
CA GLY A 77 -8.26 3.48 6.55
C GLY A 77 -9.69 2.96 6.47
N GLY A 78 -9.94 1.86 7.21
CA GLY A 78 -11.27 1.44 7.68
C GLY A 78 -12.17 0.69 6.70
N GLY A 79 -12.32 -0.62 6.94
CA GLY A 79 -13.62 -1.29 6.76
C GLY A 79 -13.69 -2.46 5.77
N GLY A 80 -13.40 -3.68 6.26
CA GLY A 80 -14.14 -4.90 5.87
C GLY A 80 -13.67 -5.65 4.63
N GLY A 81 -12.88 -6.70 4.84
CA GLY A 81 -12.63 -7.74 3.84
C GLY A 81 -11.43 -8.58 4.23
N GLY A 82 -11.67 -9.71 4.89
CA GLY A 82 -10.64 -10.59 5.46
C GLY A 82 -9.54 -10.95 4.47
N GLY A 83 -8.30 -10.72 4.87
CA GLY A 83 -7.13 -10.99 4.04
C GLY A 83 -5.89 -10.31 4.59
N GLY A 84 -5.23 -10.95 5.54
CA GLY A 84 -3.92 -10.59 6.08
C GLY A 84 -3.63 -11.58 7.21
N GLY A 85 -2.57 -12.39 7.18
CA GLY A 85 -1.22 -12.05 6.74
C GLY A 85 -0.53 -11.32 7.88
N GLY A 86 -0.16 -12.08 8.92
CA GLY A 86 0.46 -11.58 10.14
C GLY A 86 -0.32 -12.02 11.37
N GLU A 87 0.10 -13.15 11.95
CA GLU A 87 -0.01 -13.53 13.38
C GLU A 87 -1.09 -12.82 14.22
N GLU A 88 -2.35 -12.94 13.82
CA GLU A 88 -3.50 -12.45 14.58
C GLU A 88 -4.54 -13.57 14.60
N GLN A 89 -4.97 -13.94 15.80
CA GLN A 89 -5.78 -15.12 16.10
C GLN A 89 -6.97 -15.23 15.13
N THR A 90 -6.89 -16.16 14.19
CA THR A 90 -7.95 -16.39 13.21
C THR A 90 -9.09 -17.15 13.88
N PHE A 91 -10.24 -16.50 14.04
CA PHE A 91 -11.45 -17.13 14.55
C PHE A 91 -12.18 -17.86 13.41
N CYS A 92 -12.05 -19.18 13.36
CA CYS A 92 -12.81 -20.02 12.44
C CYS A 92 -14.11 -20.50 13.07
N THR A 93 -15.17 -20.55 12.27
CA THR A 93 -16.41 -21.24 12.66
C THR A 93 -16.15 -22.75 12.68
N ARG A 94 -16.96 -23.49 13.46
CA ARG A 94 -16.92 -24.96 13.49
C ARG A 94 -17.74 -25.59 12.36
N GLU A 95 -17.90 -24.87 11.25
CA GLU A 95 -18.57 -25.40 10.07
C GLU A 95 -17.69 -26.47 9.43
N TYR A 96 -18.31 -27.58 9.01
CA TYR A 96 -17.62 -28.67 8.35
C TYR A 96 -17.89 -28.61 6.83
N ALA A 97 -16.88 -28.16 6.09
CA ALA A 97 -16.89 -28.03 4.64
C ALA A 97 -15.46 -28.37 4.15
N PRO A 98 -15.12 -29.67 4.09
CA PRO A 98 -13.74 -30.10 4.00
C PRO A 98 -13.08 -29.67 2.70
N VAL A 99 -11.81 -29.28 2.78
CA VAL A 99 -11.04 -28.85 1.61
C VAL A 99 -9.67 -29.51 1.56
N CYS A 100 -9.16 -29.67 0.36
CA CYS A 100 -7.81 -30.12 0.10
C CYS A 100 -6.94 -28.88 -0.04
N ALA A 101 -5.89 -28.79 0.76
CA ALA A 101 -5.01 -27.63 0.77
C ALA A 101 -3.54 -28.06 0.72
N ARG A 102 -2.69 -27.20 0.14
CA ARG A 102 -1.28 -27.49 -0.08
C ARG A 102 -0.38 -26.44 0.55
N ARG A 103 0.70 -26.89 1.20
CA ARG A 103 1.78 -26.06 1.75
C ARG A 103 3.13 -26.73 1.50
N HIS A 104 4.07 -26.03 0.84
CA HIS A 104 5.40 -26.56 0.51
C HIS A 104 5.42 -27.95 -0.17
N GLY A 105 4.39 -28.28 -0.96
CA GLY A 105 4.28 -29.58 -1.64
C GLY A 105 3.56 -30.67 -0.85
N GLU A 106 3.30 -30.45 0.44
CA GLU A 106 2.47 -31.33 1.27
C GLU A 106 0.99 -31.01 1.05
N MET A 107 0.18 -32.04 0.79
CA MET A 107 -1.28 -31.94 0.65
C MET A 107 -1.95 -32.48 1.90
N ARG A 108 -2.89 -31.71 2.46
CA ARG A 108 -3.65 -32.07 3.66
C ARG A 108 -5.09 -31.64 3.55
N SER A 109 -5.96 -32.49 4.10
CA SER A 109 -7.39 -32.23 4.24
C SER A 109 -7.63 -31.41 5.51
N PHE A 110 -8.39 -30.33 5.39
CA PHE A 110 -8.79 -29.48 6.51
C PHE A 110 -10.31 -29.55 6.70
N PRO A 111 -10.83 -29.43 7.95
CA PRO A 111 -12.27 -29.43 8.23
C PRO A 111 -13.04 -28.33 7.51
N ASN A 112 -12.40 -27.18 7.30
CA ASN A 112 -12.92 -26.10 6.46
C ASN A 112 -11.80 -25.22 5.88
N ALA A 113 -12.18 -24.37 4.92
CA ALA A 113 -11.25 -23.45 4.26
C ALA A 113 -10.69 -22.35 5.17
N CYS A 114 -11.38 -22.01 6.26
CA CYS A 114 -10.84 -21.06 7.24
C CYS A 114 -9.63 -21.67 7.95
N GLU A 115 -9.77 -22.89 8.49
CA GLU A 115 -8.71 -23.59 9.19
C GLU A 115 -7.50 -23.88 8.29
N ALA A 116 -7.74 -24.22 7.02
CA ALA A 116 -6.66 -24.37 6.04
C ALA A 116 -5.84 -23.09 5.90
N ARG A 117 -6.50 -21.93 5.73
CA ARG A 117 -5.83 -20.63 5.56
C ARG A 117 -5.17 -20.16 6.86
N ALA A 118 -5.80 -20.42 8.01
CA ALA A 118 -5.25 -20.12 9.33
C ALA A 118 -3.96 -20.89 9.62
N ALA A 119 -3.81 -22.08 9.03
CA ALA A 119 -2.61 -22.91 9.11
C ALA A 119 -1.60 -22.64 7.98
N ASP A 120 -1.77 -21.56 7.19
CA ASP A 120 -0.94 -21.21 6.03
C ASP A 120 -0.97 -22.22 4.86
N TYR A 121 -2.07 -22.97 4.71
CA TYR A 121 -2.30 -23.82 3.54
C TYR A 121 -3.15 -23.10 2.49
N ARG A 122 -2.79 -23.29 1.20
CA ARG A 122 -3.59 -22.81 0.07
C ARG A 122 -4.57 -23.90 -0.36
N VAL A 123 -5.86 -23.61 -0.34
CA VAL A 123 -6.90 -24.50 -0.86
C VAL A 123 -6.69 -24.76 -2.36
N VAL A 124 -6.69 -26.02 -2.75
CA VAL A 124 -6.54 -26.51 -4.13
C VAL A 124 -7.75 -27.29 -4.63
N GLY A 125 -8.66 -27.72 -3.73
CA GLY A 125 -9.91 -28.38 -4.09
C GLY A 125 -10.97 -28.31 -2.98
N ASP A 126 -12.23 -28.40 -3.37
CA ASP A 126 -13.42 -28.22 -2.52
C ASP A 126 -13.88 -29.52 -1.81
N GLY A 127 -12.94 -30.45 -1.58
CA GLY A 127 -13.14 -31.73 -0.90
C GLY A 127 -11.83 -32.24 -0.33
N PRO A 128 -11.80 -33.36 0.42
CA PRO A 128 -10.56 -33.88 0.98
C PRO A 128 -9.52 -34.24 -0.10
N CYS A 129 -8.24 -34.08 0.23
CA CYS A 129 -7.16 -34.84 -0.38
C CYS A 129 -7.30 -36.32 0.03
#